data_AF-V5HK15-F1
#
_entry.id   AF-V5HK15-F1
#
_cell.length_a   1.000
_cell.length_b   1.000
_cell.length_c   1.000
_cell.angle_alpha   90.00
_cell.angle_beta   90.00
_cell.angle_gamma   90.00
#
_symmetry.space_group_name_H-M   'P 1'
#
loop_
_entity.id
_entity.type
_entity.pdbx_description
1 polymer ?
#
loop_
_entity_poly.entity_id
_entity_poly.type
_entity_poly.pdbx_seq_one_letter_code
_entity_poly.pdbx_strand_id
1 'polypeptide(L)'
;GSFPMSGNVSHLRPQTPDRVNPRFLVHTNRNGNGESPTPLLEVGYDGDMDAITKLLDAKEKLYIVVHGFRSKARARWMQRIKNEILAVENATVILVDWSQGSG
;
A
#
# COMPACT_ATOMS: atom_id res chain seq x y z
N GLY A 1 -3.87 -16.02 -10.26
CA GLY A 1 -5.25 -16.25 -10.74
C GLY A 1 -5.39 -15.75 -12.17
N SER A 2 -6.54 -15.96 -12.81
CA SER A 2 -6.85 -15.46 -14.16
C SER A 2 -7.93 -14.36 -14.12
N PHE A 3 -7.87 -13.43 -15.06
CA PHE A 3 -8.89 -12.40 -15.27
C PHE A 3 -9.60 -12.66 -16.61
N PRO A 4 -10.56 -13.59 -16.67
CA PRO A 4 -11.32 -13.84 -17.88
C PRO A 4 -12.18 -12.61 -18.20
N MET A 5 -11.95 -11.99 -19.36
CA MET A 5 -12.76 -10.89 -19.87
C MET A 5 -13.50 -11.37 -21.12
N SER A 6 -14.82 -11.29 -21.11
CA SER A 6 -15.69 -11.64 -22.25
C SER A 6 -16.51 -10.44 -22.71
N GLY A 7 -17.07 -10.52 -23.92
CA GLY A 7 -17.89 -9.46 -24.50
C GLY A 7 -17.11 -8.18 -24.87
N ASN A 8 -17.82 -7.05 -24.89
CA ASN A 8 -17.31 -5.76 -25.40
C ASN A 8 -16.17 -5.15 -24.57
N VAL A 9 -15.79 -5.75 -23.45
CA VAL A 9 -14.68 -5.31 -22.58
C VAL A 9 -13.44 -6.20 -22.71
N SER A 10 -13.43 -7.16 -23.65
CA SER A 10 -12.30 -8.08 -23.87
C SER A 10 -10.97 -7.39 -24.22
N HIS A 11 -11.02 -6.16 -24.71
CA HIS A 11 -9.84 -5.31 -24.99
C HIS A 11 -9.35 -4.52 -23.75
N LEU A 12 -10.13 -4.45 -22.67
CA LEU A 12 -9.82 -3.74 -21.43
C LEU A 12 -9.21 -4.68 -20.38
N ARG A 13 -8.36 -5.62 -20.80
CA ARG A 13 -7.72 -6.55 -19.86
C ARG A 13 -6.84 -5.77 -18.88
N PRO A 14 -6.80 -6.19 -17.60
CA PRO A 14 -5.83 -5.67 -16.66
C PRO A 14 -4.42 -5.81 -17.22
N GLN A 15 -3.59 -4.82 -16.94
CA GLN A 15 -2.16 -4.91 -17.19
C GLN A 15 -1.56 -6.01 -16.29
N THR A 16 -0.44 -6.60 -16.71
CA THR A 16 0.25 -7.62 -15.92
C THR A 16 0.73 -7.04 -14.58
N PRO A 17 0.86 -7.87 -13.53
CA PRO A 17 1.42 -7.42 -12.25
C PRO A 17 2.76 -6.71 -12.41
N ASP A 18 3.67 -7.23 -13.25
CA ASP A 18 4.98 -6.64 -13.51
C ASP A 18 4.88 -5.22 -14.10
N ARG A 19 3.84 -4.95 -14.89
CA ARG A 19 3.61 -3.64 -15.52
C ARG A 19 2.99 -2.64 -14.52
N VAL A 20 2.05 -3.10 -13.69
CA VAL A 20 1.47 -2.27 -12.63
C VAL A 20 2.47 -2.03 -11.50
N ASN A 21 3.39 -2.98 -11.29
CA ASN A 21 4.41 -3.02 -10.25
C ASN A 21 3.92 -2.49 -8.89
N PRO A 22 2.88 -3.10 -8.27
CA PRO A 22 2.40 -2.65 -6.97
C PRO A 22 3.48 -2.74 -5.91
N ARG A 23 3.56 -1.73 -5.04
CA ARG A 23 4.49 -1.66 -3.91
C ARG A 23 3.76 -1.39 -2.61
N PHE A 24 4.23 -2.01 -1.53
CA PHE A 24 3.65 -1.93 -0.20
C PHE A 24 4.63 -1.21 0.72
N LEU A 25 4.28 -0.01 1.17
CA LEU A 25 5.09 0.81 2.07
C LEU A 25 4.52 0.69 3.49
N VAL A 26 5.25 0.00 4.37
CA VAL A 26 4.80 -0.30 5.73
C VAL A 26 5.32 0.77 6.70
N HIS A 27 4.40 1.35 7.45
CA HIS A 27 4.65 2.36 8.47
C HIS A 27 4.05 1.93 9.81
N THR A 28 4.70 2.30 10.91
CA THR A 28 4.18 2.12 12.27
C THR A 28 4.81 3.17 13.18
N ASN A 29 4.13 3.47 14.29
CA ASN A 29 4.54 4.39 15.34
C ASN A 29 5.02 3.69 16.62
N ARG A 30 5.15 2.35 16.63
CA ARG A 30 5.60 1.57 17.80
C ARG A 30 6.93 2.06 18.42
N ASN A 31 7.75 2.78 17.65
CA ASN A 31 9.07 3.27 18.07
C ASN A 31 9.19 4.82 18.12
N GLY A 32 8.09 5.59 18.08
CA GLY A 32 8.20 7.06 18.05
C GLY A 32 6.91 7.85 18.28
N ASN A 33 7.01 9.18 18.19
CA ASN A 33 5.99 10.16 18.59
C ASN A 33 4.82 10.31 17.58
N GLY A 34 4.45 9.25 16.86
CA GLY A 34 3.39 9.29 15.85
C GLY A 34 3.82 9.73 14.44
N GLU A 35 5.12 9.99 14.20
CA GLU A 35 5.65 10.27 12.87
C GLU A 35 6.44 9.09 12.29
N SER A 36 6.12 8.73 11.04
CA SER A 36 6.87 7.77 10.23
C SER A 36 7.10 8.37 8.82
N PRO A 37 8.09 9.28 8.68
CA PRO A 37 8.34 9.98 7.41
C PRO A 37 8.85 9.04 6.32
N THR A 38 9.60 8.01 6.71
CA THR A 38 10.07 6.92 5.83
C THR A 38 9.39 5.61 6.21
N PRO A 39 9.03 4.76 5.24
CA PRO A 39 8.53 3.42 5.54
C PRO A 39 9.64 2.61 6.23
N LEU A 40 9.25 1.75 7.18
CA LEU A 40 10.18 0.77 7.76
C LEU A 40 10.54 -0.32 6.75
N LEU A 41 9.62 -0.58 5.81
CA LEU A 41 9.77 -1.61 4.79
C LEU A 41 9.01 -1.18 3.54
N GLU A 42 9.64 -1.39 2.37
CA GLU A 42 9.00 -1.21 1.07
C GLU A 42 9.21 -2.50 0.24
N VAL A 43 8.12 -3.22 -0.05
CA VAL A 43 8.16 -4.52 -0.76
C VAL A 43 7.38 -4.44 -2.07
N GLY A 44 7.90 -5.06 -3.13
CA GLY A 44 7.14 -5.27 -4.37
C GLY A 44 6.12 -6.41 -4.26
N TYR A 45 5.23 -6.55 -5.24
CA TYR A 45 4.23 -7.63 -5.28
C TYR A 45 4.83 -9.05 -5.31
N ASP A 46 6.08 -9.18 -5.75
CA ASP A 46 6.86 -10.41 -5.85
C ASP A 46 7.93 -10.54 -4.73
N GLY A 47 7.95 -9.60 -3.78
CA GLY A 47 8.94 -9.57 -2.71
C GLY A 47 8.56 -10.39 -1.48
N ASP A 48 9.42 -10.34 -0.46
CA ASP A 48 9.27 -11.08 0.80
C ASP A 48 8.09 -10.54 1.64
N MET A 49 6.95 -11.23 1.55
CA MET A 49 5.75 -10.91 2.33
C MET A 49 5.90 -11.31 3.80
N ASP A 50 6.79 -12.24 4.15
CA ASP A 50 7.04 -12.61 5.55
C ASP A 50 7.72 -11.46 6.30
N ALA A 51 8.47 -10.60 5.60
CA ALA A 51 9.00 -9.37 6.15
C ALA A 51 7.89 -8.39 6.58
N ILE A 52 6.77 -8.33 5.84
CA ILE A 52 5.59 -7.53 6.26
C ILE A 52 4.95 -8.17 7.49
N THR A 53 4.76 -9.49 7.49
CA THR A 53 4.13 -10.22 8.61
C THR A 53 4.86 -10.00 9.94
N LYS A 54 6.20 -9.94 9.93
CA LYS A 54 7.02 -9.63 11.12
C LYS A 54 6.75 -8.23 11.72
N LEU A 55 6.17 -7.33 10.94
CA LEU A 55 5.80 -5.97 11.37
C LEU A 55 4.32 -5.86 11.76
N LEU A 56 3.53 -6.94 11.67
CA LEU A 56 2.14 -6.96 12.12
C LEU A 56 2.04 -7.41 13.58
N ASP A 57 1.13 -6.80 14.33
CA ASP A 57 0.75 -7.23 15.68
C ASP A 57 -0.76 -7.45 15.69
N ALA A 58 -1.19 -8.64 16.10
CA ALA A 58 -2.60 -9.03 16.16
C ALA A 58 -3.42 -8.24 17.18
N LYS A 59 -2.77 -7.54 18.11
CA LYS A 59 -3.43 -6.66 19.11
C LYS A 59 -3.63 -5.24 18.59
N GLU A 60 -3.01 -4.88 17.47
CA GLU A 60 -3.08 -3.54 16.89
C GLU A 60 -3.93 -3.54 15.63
N LYS A 61 -4.42 -2.35 15.25
CA LYS A 61 -5.13 -2.21 13.99
C LYS A 61 -4.15 -2.15 12.81
N LEU A 62 -4.56 -2.79 11.73
CA LEU A 62 -3.92 -2.69 10.42
C LEU A 62 -4.79 -1.83 9.51
N TYR A 63 -4.21 -0.76 8.99
CA TYR A 63 -4.84 0.10 7.98
C TYR A 63 -4.14 -0.09 6.63
N ILE A 64 -4.91 -0.29 5.58
CA ILE A 64 -4.40 -0.35 4.20
C ILE A 64 -4.99 0.85 3.45
N VAL A 65 -4.13 1.74 2.97
CA VAL A 65 -4.53 2.93 2.22
C VAL A 65 -4.07 2.78 0.78
N VAL A 66 -5.00 2.84 -0.16
CA VAL A 66 -4.76 2.62 -1.59
C VAL A 66 -5.16 3.89 -2.35
N HIS A 67 -4.30 4.41 -3.21
CA HIS A 67 -4.68 5.54 -4.05
C HIS A 67 -5.61 5.17 -5.20
N GLY A 68 -6.19 6.18 -5.84
CA GLY A 68 -6.99 6.06 -7.04
C GLY A 68 -6.28 6.58 -8.30
N PHE A 69 -7.08 7.07 -9.23
CA PHE A 69 -6.70 7.62 -10.53
C PHE A 69 -5.54 8.62 -10.45
N ARG A 70 -4.51 8.40 -11.28
CA ARG A 70 -3.33 9.27 -11.47
C ARG A 70 -2.72 9.80 -10.17
N SER A 71 -2.57 8.91 -9.20
CA SER A 71 -2.01 9.20 -7.88
C SER A 71 -0.90 8.21 -7.54
N LYS A 72 -0.29 8.38 -6.37
CA LYS A 72 0.84 7.57 -5.87
C LYS A 72 0.88 7.54 -4.35
N ALA A 73 1.58 6.59 -3.74
CA ALA A 73 1.67 6.47 -2.28
C ALA A 73 2.24 7.72 -1.59
N ARG A 74 3.16 8.41 -2.28
CA ARG A 74 3.79 9.65 -1.81
C ARG A 74 2.93 10.90 -2.00
N ALA A 75 1.68 10.78 -2.46
CA ALA A 75 0.77 11.91 -2.56
C ALA A 75 0.46 12.49 -1.17
N ARG A 76 0.34 13.83 -1.07
CA ARG A 76 0.14 14.53 0.22
C ARG A 76 -1.04 13.98 1.02
N TRP A 77 -2.13 13.63 0.36
CA TRP A 77 -3.34 13.12 1.02
C TRP A 77 -3.11 11.74 1.67
N MET A 78 -2.35 10.84 1.03
CA MET A 78 -2.03 9.54 1.63
C MET A 78 -1.06 9.68 2.79
N GLN A 79 -0.05 10.54 2.63
CA GLN A 79 0.90 10.83 3.71
C GLN A 79 0.19 11.45 4.91
N ARG A 80 -0.77 12.35 4.68
CA ARG A 80 -1.61 12.91 5.73
C ARG A 80 -2.44 11.85 6.42
N ILE A 81 -3.21 11.03 5.69
CA ILE A 81 -4.02 9.96 6.30
C ILE A 81 -3.15 9.05 7.19
N LYS A 82 -2.01 8.59 6.67
CA LYS A 82 -1.06 7.77 7.44
C LYS A 82 -0.59 8.48 8.70
N ASN A 83 -0.15 9.74 8.60
CA ASN A 83 0.30 10.51 9.75
C ASN A 83 -0.80 10.69 10.79
N GLU A 84 -2.02 11.04 10.38
CA GLU A 84 -3.14 11.26 11.30
C GLU A 84 -3.55 9.97 12.03
N ILE A 85 -3.55 8.82 11.33
CA ILE A 85 -3.78 7.50 11.96
C ILE A 85 -2.70 7.22 13.00
N LEU A 86 -1.42 7.36 12.62
CA LEU A 86 -0.28 7.09 13.50
C LEU A 86 -0.14 8.12 14.64
N ALA A 87 -0.74 9.30 14.53
CA ALA A 87 -0.73 10.30 15.60
C ALA A 87 -1.69 9.94 16.75
N VAL A 88 -2.75 9.18 16.49
CA VAL A 88 -3.83 8.92 17.46
C VAL A 88 -3.98 7.46 17.87
N GLU A 89 -3.36 6.54 17.12
CA GLU A 89 -3.48 5.11 17.35
C GLU A 89 -2.14 4.40 17.15
N ASN A 90 -1.79 3.48 18.07
CA ASN A 90 -0.69 2.56 17.86
C ASN A 90 -1.11 1.50 16.83
N ALA A 91 -0.58 1.59 15.61
CA ALA A 91 -1.07 0.84 14.47
C ALA A 91 0.04 0.55 13.45
N THR A 92 -0.27 -0.38 12.53
CA THR A 92 0.45 -0.53 11.27
C THR A 92 -0.38 0.10 10.14
N VAL A 93 0.23 0.97 9.34
CA VAL A 93 -0.36 1.53 8.12
C VAL A 93 0.45 1.07 6.91
N ILE A 94 -0.21 0.44 5.94
CA ILE A 94 0.38 0.05 4.66
C ILE A 94 -0.16 0.98 3.58
N LEU A 95 0.72 1.77 2.96
CA LEU A 95 0.39 2.52 1.76
C LEU A 95 0.66 1.65 0.53
N VAL A 96 -0.35 1.48 -0.33
CA VAL A 96 -0.22 0.73 -1.58
C VAL A 96 0.03 1.71 -2.72
N ASP A 97 1.20 1.59 -3.35
CA ASP A 97 1.57 2.33 -4.56
C ASP A 97 1.36 1.44 -5.78
N TRP A 98 0.39 1.78 -6.62
CA TRP A 98 0.15 1.17 -7.93
C TRP A 98 0.19 2.23 -9.04
N SER A 99 0.99 3.30 -8.84
CA SER A 99 0.96 4.48 -9.71
C SER A 99 1.19 4.16 -11.19
N GLN A 100 1.98 3.12 -11.50
CA GLN A 100 2.28 2.70 -12.88
C GLN A 100 1.06 2.18 -13.65
N GLY A 101 0.02 1.72 -12.94
CA GLY A 101 -1.24 1.28 -13.54
C GLY A 101 -2.40 2.28 -13.40
N SER A 102 -2.16 3.46 -12.81
CA SER A 102 -3.24 4.31 -12.27
C SER A 102 -3.88 5.33 -13.22
N GLY A 103 -3.47 5.40 -14.48
CA GLY A 103 -4.20 6.18 -15.49
C GLY A 103 -3.41 6.52 -16.74
#